data_AF-A0A356KTI8-F1
#
_entry.id   AF-A0A356KTI8-F1
#
_cell.length_a   1.000
_cell.length_b   1.000
_cell.length_c   1.000
_cell.angle_alpha   90.00
_cell.angle_beta   90.00
_cell.angle_gamma   90.00
#
_symmetry.space_group_name_H-M   'P 1'
#
loop_
_entity.id
_entity.type
_entity.pdbx_description
1 polymer ?
#
loop_
_entity_poly.entity_id
_entity_poly.type
_entity_poly.pdbx_seq_one_letter_code
_entity_poly.pdbx_strand_id
1 'polypeptide(L)'
;MRLSSTTSLSVGLAAALWLGLSQPLAADPDDETKGAPAAGQRVDPEVFEEAWQKVKSNFYDRGFHGVDWVAIGKKYRPLVKSCRTQRDLYRLIDRMVGELKASHVTTIDGRYYRRYLRGAKASSRYGLSLTALPEGFFVSRVLEGSAADAAGVRRGDRVVSVDGIPPHPNHPRLLPKPYEELFAGPRSYVVYPEQETQRAELVLQRTPRPLGRYRVTLRPHPWSEQDAGRFGAKIVERQGFKLGYFHVYHLIDSAFVTMLHDFLLENREELDGMVLDLRGMGGVPRLADAIVSFFDPTHQGPAIHDDRRKRRRGDLCGAIFGKPVVALIDESARSVKELMAFSWRRKKIGPLVGRTTRGAVIGAMFMPLKDGGNMMVPLMDVRPLTGGVHLEQLGVAPDVVVENPLPYAAGRDAIEEKGYEVVIGQILAARRKGKKSGWY
;
A
#
# COMPACT_ATOMS: atom_id res chain seq x y z
N MET A 1 35.71 -7.42 -41.53
CA MET A 1 34.79 -8.53 -41.21
C MET A 1 35.08 -9.04 -39.79
N ARG A 2 34.38 -8.53 -38.78
CA ARG A 2 34.26 -9.13 -37.43
C ARG A 2 32.90 -8.69 -36.89
N LEU A 3 31.92 -9.59 -36.93
CA LEU A 3 30.62 -9.43 -36.28
C LEU A 3 30.72 -10.13 -34.93
N SER A 4 30.61 -9.36 -33.84
CA SER A 4 30.38 -9.87 -32.49
C SER A 4 28.87 -9.97 -32.28
N SER A 5 28.34 -11.19 -32.29
CA SER A 5 26.97 -11.49 -31.89
C SER A 5 26.91 -11.62 -30.37
N THR A 6 26.46 -10.59 -29.66
CA THR A 6 25.93 -10.74 -28.30
C THR A 6 24.50 -11.23 -28.40
N THR A 7 24.30 -12.51 -28.12
CA THR A 7 22.99 -13.16 -28.05
C THR A 7 22.18 -12.54 -26.92
N SER A 8 21.08 -11.86 -27.26
CA SER A 8 20.06 -11.44 -26.32
C SER A 8 19.38 -12.68 -25.75
N LEU A 9 19.63 -13.00 -24.48
CA LEU A 9 18.82 -13.98 -23.77
C LEU A 9 17.43 -13.37 -23.53
N SER A 10 16.58 -13.69 -24.49
CA SER A 10 15.12 -13.58 -24.59
C SER A 10 14.33 -13.29 -23.31
N VAL A 11 13.53 -12.23 -23.42
CA VAL A 11 12.35 -11.77 -22.65
C VAL A 11 11.33 -12.86 -22.27
N GLY A 12 11.47 -14.10 -22.76
CA GLY A 12 10.48 -15.18 -22.63
C GLY A 12 10.26 -15.72 -21.21
N LEU A 13 11.29 -15.76 -20.35
CA LEU A 13 11.14 -16.30 -18.99
C LEU A 13 10.34 -15.35 -18.08
N ALA A 14 10.47 -14.03 -18.29
CA ALA A 14 9.73 -13.01 -17.54
C ALA A 14 8.23 -13.02 -17.86
N ALA A 15 7.86 -13.31 -19.12
CA ALA A 15 6.46 -13.36 -19.58
C ALA A 15 5.67 -14.54 -18.99
N ALA A 16 6.29 -15.72 -18.86
CA ALA A 16 5.64 -16.89 -18.26
C ALA A 16 5.43 -16.75 -16.73
N LEU A 17 6.41 -16.16 -16.03
CA LEU A 17 6.28 -15.76 -14.61
C LEU A 17 5.20 -14.69 -14.41
N TRP A 18 5.06 -13.78 -15.36
CA TRP A 18 3.98 -12.80 -15.40
C TRP A 18 2.60 -13.47 -15.52
N LEU A 19 2.42 -14.46 -16.37
CA LEU A 19 1.12 -15.13 -16.57
C LEU A 19 0.67 -15.97 -15.36
N GLY A 20 1.58 -16.56 -14.57
CA GLY A 20 1.22 -17.30 -13.35
C GLY A 20 0.60 -16.44 -12.24
N LEU A 21 0.94 -15.16 -12.18
CA LEU A 21 0.40 -14.16 -11.24
C LEU A 21 -0.84 -13.42 -11.78
N SER A 22 -1.46 -13.95 -12.86
CA SER A 22 -2.58 -13.32 -13.59
C SER A 22 -3.96 -13.68 -13.12
N GLN A 23 -4.07 -14.71 -12.28
CA GLN A 23 -5.35 -15.05 -11.70
C GLN A 23 -5.71 -13.90 -10.76
N PRO A 24 -6.80 -13.14 -11.02
CA PRO A 24 -7.38 -12.33 -9.97
C PRO A 24 -7.64 -13.24 -8.77
N LEU A 25 -7.69 -12.68 -7.56
CA LEU A 25 -8.36 -13.36 -6.45
C LEU A 25 -9.83 -13.57 -6.83
N ALA A 26 -10.12 -14.58 -7.65
CA ALA A 26 -11.45 -15.12 -7.80
C ALA A 26 -11.76 -15.79 -6.46
N ALA A 27 -12.53 -15.08 -5.66
CA ALA A 27 -13.05 -15.62 -4.42
C ALA A 27 -13.93 -16.83 -4.76
N ASP A 28 -13.69 -17.95 -4.08
CA ASP A 28 -14.62 -19.06 -4.05
C ASP A 28 -15.92 -18.57 -3.37
N PRO A 29 -17.10 -18.62 -4.04
CA PRO A 29 -18.35 -18.15 -3.47
C PRO A 29 -18.81 -18.96 -2.25
N ASP A 30 -18.31 -20.17 -2.03
CA ASP A 30 -18.71 -21.04 -0.92
C ASP A 30 -18.02 -20.72 0.43
N ASP A 31 -17.06 -19.78 0.46
CA ASP A 31 -16.34 -19.35 1.67
C ASP A 31 -17.09 -18.28 2.52
N GLU A 32 -18.38 -18.08 2.26
CA GLU A 32 -19.25 -17.24 3.12
C GLU A 32 -19.60 -17.91 4.45
N THR A 33 -19.45 -19.24 4.55
CA THR A 33 -19.95 -20.03 5.68
C THR A 33 -19.00 -20.08 6.90
N LYS A 34 -17.72 -19.71 6.74
CA LYS A 34 -16.77 -19.63 7.86
C LYS A 34 -16.67 -18.20 8.38
N GLY A 35 -17.64 -17.81 9.21
CA GLY A 35 -17.57 -16.55 9.96
C GLY A 35 -16.24 -16.44 10.72
N ALA A 36 -15.63 -15.24 10.78
CA ALA A 36 -14.46 -15.08 11.64
C ALA A 36 -14.82 -15.43 13.10
N PRO A 37 -13.85 -15.94 13.86
CA PRO A 37 -13.89 -15.96 15.30
C PRO A 37 -14.53 -14.71 15.88
N ALA A 38 -15.59 -14.88 16.67
CA ALA A 38 -16.00 -13.85 17.61
C ALA A 38 -14.85 -13.57 18.58
N ALA A 39 -14.79 -12.35 19.12
CA ALA A 39 -13.85 -12.03 20.20
C ALA A 39 -14.09 -13.01 21.38
N GLY A 40 -13.12 -13.92 21.60
CA GLY A 40 -13.23 -14.96 22.62
C GLY A 40 -13.16 -16.41 22.12
N GLN A 41 -13.02 -16.66 20.81
CA GLN A 41 -12.86 -18.04 20.31
C GLN A 41 -11.56 -18.68 20.88
N ARG A 42 -11.71 -19.93 21.35
CA ARG A 42 -10.61 -20.77 21.86
C ARG A 42 -9.49 -20.82 20.83
N VAL A 43 -8.25 -20.65 21.28
CA VAL A 43 -7.05 -20.80 20.45
C VAL A 43 -7.09 -22.17 19.78
N ASP A 44 -7.10 -22.20 18.45
CA ASP A 44 -6.93 -23.41 17.68
C ASP A 44 -5.42 -23.64 17.47
N PRO A 45 -4.77 -24.53 18.25
CA PRO A 45 -3.33 -24.75 18.15
C PRO A 45 -2.92 -25.30 16.78
N GLU A 46 -3.88 -25.85 16.05
CA GLU A 46 -3.70 -26.50 14.78
C GLU A 46 -3.47 -25.46 13.65
N VAL A 47 -3.84 -24.18 13.88
CA VAL A 47 -3.52 -23.04 13.00
C VAL A 47 -2.02 -22.75 13.00
N PHE A 48 -1.33 -22.96 14.13
CA PHE A 48 0.13 -22.83 14.19
C PHE A 48 0.81 -23.79 13.21
N GLU A 49 0.41 -25.06 13.26
CA GLU A 49 1.02 -26.10 12.43
C GLU A 49 0.72 -25.84 10.96
N GLU A 50 -0.51 -25.44 10.63
CA GLU A 50 -0.89 -25.03 9.29
C GLU A 50 0.01 -23.89 8.76
N ALA A 51 0.20 -22.83 9.54
CA ALA A 51 1.06 -21.71 9.16
C ALA A 51 2.52 -22.15 8.96
N TRP A 52 3.06 -22.96 9.86
CA TRP A 52 4.42 -23.49 9.75
C TRP A 52 4.62 -24.33 8.48
N GLN A 53 3.65 -25.20 8.17
CA GLN A 53 3.66 -26.04 6.97
C GLN A 53 3.51 -25.23 5.70
N LYS A 54 2.62 -24.22 5.67
CA LYS A 54 2.45 -23.34 4.49
C LYS A 54 3.76 -22.65 4.13
N VAL A 55 4.51 -22.14 5.10
CA VAL A 55 5.86 -21.59 4.85
C VAL A 55 6.81 -22.68 4.37
N LYS A 56 6.88 -23.83 5.06
CA LYS A 56 7.78 -24.92 4.68
C LYS A 56 7.62 -25.34 3.21
N SER A 57 6.37 -25.48 2.77
CA SER A 57 6.04 -25.98 1.44
C SER A 57 6.22 -24.93 0.35
N ASN A 58 6.04 -23.65 0.65
CA ASN A 58 5.88 -22.62 -0.36
C ASN A 58 6.92 -21.49 -0.33
N PHE A 59 7.72 -21.37 0.73
CA PHE A 59 8.72 -20.31 0.82
C PHE A 59 9.67 -20.35 -0.38
N TYR A 60 9.85 -19.19 -1.02
CA TYR A 60 10.55 -19.08 -2.31
C TYR A 60 12.01 -19.55 -2.25
N ASP A 61 12.70 -19.27 -1.14
CA ASP A 61 14.04 -19.76 -0.89
C ASP A 61 14.00 -21.09 -0.13
N ARG A 62 14.40 -22.17 -0.80
CA ARG A 62 14.43 -23.50 -0.19
C ARG A 62 15.46 -23.64 0.93
N GLY A 63 16.42 -22.71 1.03
CA GLY A 63 17.34 -22.58 2.15
C GLY A 63 16.80 -21.77 3.33
N PHE A 64 15.58 -21.23 3.26
CA PHE A 64 14.96 -20.40 4.30
C PHE A 64 15.86 -19.26 4.81
N HIS A 65 16.63 -18.63 3.93
CA HIS A 65 17.64 -17.62 4.26
C HIS A 65 18.70 -18.10 5.27
N GLY A 66 19.01 -19.41 5.25
CA GLY A 66 19.98 -20.04 6.16
C GLY A 66 19.39 -20.45 7.51
N VAL A 67 18.08 -20.37 7.70
CA VAL A 67 17.39 -20.77 8.93
C VAL A 67 17.01 -22.25 8.88
N ASP A 68 17.29 -23.00 9.95
CA ASP A 68 16.74 -24.36 10.11
C ASP A 68 15.25 -24.27 10.46
N TRP A 69 14.39 -24.31 9.44
CA TRP A 69 12.95 -24.19 9.60
C TRP A 69 12.34 -25.29 10.47
N VAL A 70 12.94 -26.49 10.49
CA VAL A 70 12.52 -27.60 11.36
C VAL A 70 12.81 -27.28 12.82
N ALA A 71 14.01 -26.76 13.11
CA ALA A 71 14.37 -26.30 14.45
C ALA A 71 13.50 -25.12 14.91
N ILE A 72 13.18 -24.17 14.02
CA ILE A 72 12.26 -23.06 14.34
C ILE A 72 10.89 -23.59 14.75
N GLY A 73 10.31 -24.53 13.99
CA GLY A 73 9.05 -25.16 14.39
C GLY A 73 9.16 -25.80 15.79
N LYS A 74 10.24 -26.53 16.09
CA LYS A 74 10.46 -27.13 17.42
C LYS A 74 10.57 -26.08 18.53
N LYS A 75 11.23 -24.95 18.27
CA LYS A 75 11.40 -23.82 19.21
C LYS A 75 10.06 -23.16 19.57
N TYR A 76 9.19 -22.95 18.59
CA TYR A 76 7.97 -22.15 18.77
C TYR A 76 6.72 -22.95 19.14
N ARG A 77 6.59 -24.23 18.71
CA ARG A 77 5.43 -25.09 19.02
C ARG A 77 5.04 -25.13 20.50
N PRO A 78 5.96 -25.29 21.47
CA PRO A 78 5.60 -25.36 22.88
C PRO A 78 4.94 -24.08 23.40
N LEU A 79 5.24 -22.92 22.79
CA LEU A 79 4.75 -21.61 23.21
C LEU A 79 3.27 -21.40 22.87
N VAL A 80 2.68 -22.20 21.98
CA VAL A 80 1.25 -22.15 21.63
C VAL A 80 0.37 -22.32 22.88
N LYS A 81 0.81 -23.10 23.87
CA LYS A 81 0.11 -23.31 25.15
C LYS A 81 -0.06 -22.02 25.98
N SER A 82 0.75 -20.99 25.71
CA SER A 82 0.68 -19.69 26.40
C SER A 82 -0.29 -18.71 25.75
N CYS A 83 -0.73 -18.98 24.53
CA CYS A 83 -1.67 -18.13 23.81
C CYS A 83 -3.06 -18.26 24.45
N ARG A 84 -3.70 -17.14 24.78
CA ARG A 84 -5.05 -17.12 25.37
C ARG A 84 -6.10 -16.70 24.37
N THR A 85 -5.70 -15.95 23.35
CA THR A 85 -6.55 -15.45 22.28
C THR A 85 -5.97 -15.80 20.92
N GLN A 86 -6.81 -15.78 19.88
CA GLN A 86 -6.33 -15.96 18.49
C GLN A 86 -5.28 -14.91 18.10
N ARG A 87 -5.39 -13.70 18.64
CA ARG A 87 -4.41 -12.63 18.45
C ARG A 87 -3.05 -12.98 19.07
N ASP A 88 -3.03 -13.65 20.21
CA ASP A 88 -1.77 -14.11 20.82
C ASP A 88 -1.11 -15.18 19.95
N LEU A 89 -1.92 -16.06 19.34
CA LEU A 89 -1.42 -17.07 18.41
C LEU A 89 -0.84 -16.42 17.14
N TYR A 90 -1.51 -15.44 16.56
CA TYR A 90 -1.01 -14.74 15.37
C TYR A 90 0.29 -14.00 15.66
N ARG A 91 0.39 -13.30 16.79
CA ARG A 91 1.66 -12.70 17.24
C ARG A 91 2.77 -13.73 17.43
N LEU A 92 2.44 -14.91 17.95
CA LEU A 92 3.42 -16.00 18.08
C LEU A 92 3.89 -16.50 16.71
N ILE A 93 2.98 -16.69 15.77
CA ILE A 93 3.28 -17.08 14.39
C ILE A 93 4.12 -15.99 13.70
N ASP A 94 3.74 -14.72 13.82
CA ASP A 94 4.48 -13.59 13.25
C ASP A 94 5.91 -13.51 13.81
N ARG A 95 6.10 -13.79 15.11
CA ARG A 95 7.44 -13.93 15.72
C ARG A 95 8.22 -15.13 15.19
N MET A 96 7.56 -16.22 14.84
CA MET A 96 8.19 -17.42 14.26
C MET A 96 8.66 -17.13 12.84
N VAL A 97 7.80 -16.56 12.00
CA VAL A 97 8.13 -16.27 10.60
C VAL A 97 9.07 -15.07 10.47
N GLY A 98 9.09 -14.17 11.44
CA GLY A 98 10.06 -13.08 11.51
C GLY A 98 11.52 -13.56 11.56
N GLU A 99 11.78 -14.79 12.00
CA GLU A 99 13.12 -15.40 11.97
C GLU A 99 13.66 -15.56 10.55
N LEU A 100 12.78 -15.62 9.53
CA LEU A 100 13.16 -15.69 8.11
C LEU A 100 13.75 -14.38 7.60
N LYS A 101 13.57 -13.26 8.32
CA LYS A 101 13.97 -11.90 7.89
C LYS A 101 13.50 -11.58 6.47
N ALA A 102 12.29 -12.03 6.16
CA ALA A 102 11.67 -11.89 4.85
C ALA A 102 10.43 -11.00 4.98
N SER A 103 10.23 -10.15 4.01
CA SER A 103 8.95 -9.49 3.80
C SER A 103 7.92 -10.49 3.25
N HIS A 104 6.68 -10.05 3.22
CA HIS A 104 5.46 -10.76 2.84
C HIS A 104 5.18 -12.11 3.53
N VAL A 105 5.65 -12.30 4.78
CA VAL A 105 5.33 -13.49 5.59
C VAL A 105 4.66 -13.12 6.90
N THR A 106 3.34 -13.17 6.97
CA THR A 106 2.59 -12.77 8.18
C THR A 106 1.20 -13.38 8.21
N THR A 107 0.65 -13.53 9.40
CA THR A 107 -0.76 -13.81 9.62
C THR A 107 -1.60 -12.53 9.51
N ILE A 108 -2.84 -12.69 9.06
CA ILE A 108 -3.78 -11.60 8.81
C ILE A 108 -5.10 -11.97 9.43
N ASP A 109 -5.54 -11.13 10.37
CA ASP A 109 -6.85 -11.26 11.01
C ASP A 109 -7.95 -11.30 9.94
N GLY A 110 -8.82 -12.31 10.00
CA GLY A 110 -9.89 -12.50 9.03
C GLY A 110 -10.83 -11.30 8.91
N ARG A 111 -11.04 -10.52 9.99
CA ARG A 111 -11.80 -9.26 9.96
C ARG A 111 -11.08 -8.21 9.14
N TYR A 112 -9.76 -8.07 9.31
CA TYR A 112 -8.96 -7.16 8.51
C TYR A 112 -8.98 -7.59 7.03
N TYR A 113 -8.71 -8.87 6.76
CA TYR A 113 -8.68 -9.39 5.40
C TYR A 113 -10.00 -9.16 4.67
N ARG A 114 -11.14 -9.54 5.27
CA ARG A 114 -12.46 -9.36 4.63
C ARG A 114 -12.84 -7.90 4.44
N ARG A 115 -12.45 -7.00 5.35
CA ARG A 115 -12.84 -5.59 5.29
C ARG A 115 -11.93 -4.74 4.42
N TYR A 116 -10.63 -5.05 4.36
CA TYR A 116 -9.61 -4.17 3.77
C TYR A 116 -8.82 -4.79 2.63
N LEU A 117 -8.78 -6.12 2.48
CA LEU A 117 -7.98 -6.79 1.44
C LEU A 117 -8.83 -7.56 0.42
N ARG A 118 -9.96 -8.17 0.81
CA ARG A 118 -10.87 -8.88 -0.09
C ARG A 118 -11.70 -7.89 -0.92
N GLY A 119 -11.19 -7.54 -2.10
CA GLY A 119 -11.95 -7.03 -3.25
C GLY A 119 -13.14 -6.11 -2.94
N ALA A 120 -12.87 -4.91 -2.42
CA ALA A 120 -13.60 -3.65 -2.59
C ALA A 120 -15.13 -3.70 -2.90
N LYS A 121 -15.94 -4.44 -2.13
CA LYS A 121 -17.29 -3.95 -1.79
C LYS A 121 -17.13 -3.11 -0.53
N ALA A 122 -17.57 -1.86 -0.60
CA ALA A 122 -17.36 -0.86 0.43
C ALA A 122 -17.97 -1.32 1.77
N SER A 123 -17.16 -1.96 2.61
CA SER A 123 -17.51 -2.19 4.01
C SER A 123 -17.70 -0.84 4.70
N SER A 124 -18.60 -0.76 5.69
CA SER A 124 -18.75 0.46 6.47
C SER A 124 -17.45 0.83 7.18
N ARG A 125 -16.96 2.05 6.99
CA ARG A 125 -15.65 2.53 7.50
C ARG A 125 -15.74 3.96 8.01
N TYR A 126 -14.77 4.33 8.87
CA TYR A 126 -14.58 5.72 9.30
C TYR A 126 -13.59 6.51 8.42
N GLY A 127 -12.67 5.82 7.74
CA GLY A 127 -11.71 6.44 6.83
C GLY A 127 -10.50 7.10 7.49
N LEU A 128 -10.03 6.60 8.64
CA LEU A 128 -8.78 7.07 9.25
C LEU A 128 -7.86 5.93 9.70
N SER A 129 -6.56 6.21 9.65
CA SER A 129 -5.50 5.35 10.22
C SER A 129 -4.72 6.11 11.29
N LEU A 130 -4.26 5.38 12.29
CA LEU A 130 -3.43 5.90 13.37
C LEU A 130 -2.02 5.30 13.29
N THR A 131 -1.04 6.03 13.76
CA THR A 131 0.31 5.55 14.01
C THR A 131 0.65 5.75 15.49
N ALA A 132 1.14 4.70 16.14
CA ALA A 132 1.56 4.72 17.53
C ALA A 132 3.01 5.17 17.63
N LEU A 133 3.22 6.32 18.27
CA LEU A 133 4.50 6.91 18.59
C LEU A 133 4.72 6.87 20.12
N PRO A 134 5.96 7.04 20.62
CA PRO A 134 6.23 7.05 22.06
C PRO A 134 5.34 8.00 22.88
N GLU A 135 4.98 9.14 22.30
CA GLU A 135 4.19 10.20 22.91
C GLU A 135 2.67 10.06 22.71
N GLY A 136 2.22 9.09 21.91
CA GLY A 136 0.79 8.76 21.74
C GLY A 136 0.41 8.24 20.36
N PHE A 137 -0.90 8.17 20.11
CA PHE A 137 -1.45 7.76 18.82
C PHE A 137 -1.83 9.00 18.01
N PHE A 138 -1.37 9.06 16.76
CA PHE A 138 -1.62 10.19 15.86
C PHE A 138 -2.30 9.73 14.58
N VAL A 139 -3.21 10.54 14.06
CA VAL A 139 -3.87 10.28 12.78
C VAL A 139 -2.84 10.37 11.66
N SER A 140 -2.42 9.25 11.10
CA SER A 140 -1.45 9.18 10.00
C SER A 140 -2.08 9.31 8.63
N ARG A 141 -3.37 8.98 8.51
CA ARG A 141 -4.11 9.08 7.25
C ARG A 141 -5.57 9.39 7.53
N VAL A 142 -6.14 10.26 6.71
CA VAL A 142 -7.58 10.47 6.54
C VAL A 142 -7.86 10.21 5.06
N LEU A 143 -8.83 9.35 4.78
CA LEU A 143 -9.27 9.08 3.41
C LEU A 143 -10.23 10.19 3.00
N GLU A 144 -9.96 10.83 1.86
CA GLU A 144 -10.79 11.89 1.30
C GLU A 144 -12.23 11.41 1.15
N GLY A 145 -13.20 12.29 1.41
CA GLY A 145 -14.65 12.04 1.34
C GLY A 145 -15.22 11.08 2.40
N SER A 146 -14.39 10.57 3.31
CA SER A 146 -14.84 9.68 4.38
C SER A 146 -15.49 10.42 5.56
N ALA A 147 -16.10 9.65 6.48
CA ALA A 147 -16.64 10.18 7.72
C ALA A 147 -15.62 11.00 8.55
N ALA A 148 -14.37 10.57 8.59
CA ALA A 148 -13.30 11.29 9.29
C ALA A 148 -12.96 12.62 8.60
N ASP A 149 -12.92 12.63 7.26
CA ASP A 149 -12.69 13.84 6.46
C ASP A 149 -13.82 14.86 6.67
N ALA A 150 -15.08 14.41 6.52
CA ALA A 150 -16.26 15.24 6.75
C ALA A 150 -16.35 15.81 8.18
N ALA A 151 -15.82 15.08 9.16
CA ALA A 151 -15.75 15.52 10.55
C ALA A 151 -14.57 16.47 10.85
N GLY A 152 -13.75 16.80 9.85
CA GLY A 152 -12.62 17.71 10.00
C GLY A 152 -11.43 17.12 10.76
N VAL A 153 -11.32 15.79 10.81
CA VAL A 153 -10.12 15.08 11.29
C VAL A 153 -8.99 15.33 10.30
N ARG A 154 -7.78 15.57 10.80
CA ARG A 154 -6.60 15.88 9.99
C ARG A 154 -5.41 15.02 10.35
N ARG A 155 -4.54 14.82 9.36
CA ARG A 155 -3.20 14.25 9.57
C ARG A 155 -2.49 14.98 10.71
N GLY A 156 -1.95 14.21 11.64
CA GLY A 156 -1.20 14.68 12.79
C GLY A 156 -2.03 15.08 14.01
N ASP A 157 -3.36 15.00 13.95
CA ASP A 157 -4.17 15.11 15.17
C ASP A 157 -3.82 13.96 16.12
N ARG A 158 -3.53 14.26 17.39
CA ARG A 158 -3.34 13.25 18.44
C ARG A 158 -4.71 12.72 18.86
N VAL A 159 -4.86 11.41 18.91
CA VAL A 159 -6.03 10.76 19.47
C VAL A 159 -5.87 10.66 20.99
N VAL A 160 -6.76 11.33 21.72
CA VAL A 160 -6.82 11.30 23.19
C VAL A 160 -7.69 10.15 23.67
N SER A 161 -8.83 9.92 23.01
CA SER A 161 -9.68 8.77 23.27
C SER A 161 -10.52 8.37 22.05
N VAL A 162 -10.90 7.10 22.00
CA VAL A 162 -11.89 6.52 21.10
C VAL A 162 -12.98 5.91 21.97
N ASP A 163 -14.22 6.37 21.85
CA ASP A 163 -15.35 5.98 22.70
C ASP A 163 -15.05 6.09 24.20
N GLY A 164 -14.39 7.18 24.60
CA GLY A 164 -14.03 7.45 25.99
C GLY A 164 -12.80 6.66 26.51
N ILE A 165 -12.28 5.70 25.75
CA ILE A 165 -11.12 4.88 26.15
C ILE A 165 -9.84 5.45 25.51
N PRO A 166 -8.76 5.68 26.27
CA PRO A 166 -7.47 6.07 25.70
C PRO A 166 -6.96 5.04 24.68
N PRO A 167 -6.40 5.47 23.53
CA PRO A 167 -5.93 4.54 22.52
C PRO A 167 -4.73 3.73 23.04
N HIS A 168 -4.75 2.43 22.81
CA HIS A 168 -3.67 1.50 23.13
C HIS A 168 -3.67 0.31 22.16
N PRO A 169 -2.58 -0.48 22.04
CA PRO A 169 -2.47 -1.56 21.04
C PRO A 169 -3.58 -2.62 21.07
N ASN A 170 -4.22 -2.83 22.22
CA ASN A 170 -5.30 -3.82 22.41
C ASN A 170 -6.70 -3.17 22.41
N HIS A 171 -6.83 -1.95 21.88
CA HIS A 171 -8.10 -1.20 21.92
C HIS A 171 -9.15 -1.91 21.05
N PRO A 172 -10.39 -2.09 21.52
CA PRO A 172 -11.40 -2.84 20.78
C PRO A 172 -11.67 -2.24 19.40
N ARG A 173 -11.61 -0.90 19.28
CA ARG A 173 -11.78 -0.15 18.03
C ARG A 173 -10.54 -0.01 17.15
N LEU A 174 -9.39 -0.53 17.55
CA LEU A 174 -8.14 -0.40 16.78
C LEU A 174 -7.71 -1.76 16.24
N LEU A 175 -7.86 -1.97 14.93
CA LEU A 175 -7.25 -3.10 14.25
C LEU A 175 -5.81 -2.74 13.89
N PRO A 176 -4.80 -3.53 14.31
CA PRO A 176 -3.45 -3.35 13.78
C PRO A 176 -3.48 -3.60 12.28
N LYS A 177 -2.77 -2.76 11.51
CA LYS A 177 -2.50 -3.12 10.11
C LYS A 177 -1.57 -4.34 10.12
N PRO A 178 -1.87 -5.39 9.34
CA PRO A 178 -0.96 -6.52 9.23
C PRO A 178 0.38 -5.99 8.74
N TYR A 179 1.43 -6.81 8.89
CA TYR A 179 2.77 -6.52 8.35
C TYR A 179 3.63 -5.55 9.15
N GLU A 180 3.06 -4.62 9.92
CA GLU A 180 3.86 -3.61 10.63
C GLU A 180 4.73 -4.21 11.75
N GLU A 181 4.42 -5.41 12.26
CA GLU A 181 5.22 -6.06 13.32
C GLU A 181 6.55 -6.66 12.82
N LEU A 182 6.71 -6.83 11.50
CA LEU A 182 7.92 -7.39 10.90
C LEU A 182 9.01 -6.34 10.64
N PHE A 183 8.66 -5.05 10.71
CA PHE A 183 9.57 -3.95 10.43
C PHE A 183 9.88 -3.17 11.70
N ALA A 184 11.09 -2.63 11.77
CA ALA A 184 11.42 -1.65 12.78
C ALA A 184 10.59 -0.37 12.52
N GLY A 185 10.05 0.22 13.58
CA GLY A 185 9.34 1.49 13.51
C GLY A 185 7.97 1.49 14.19
N PRO A 186 7.23 2.60 14.04
CA PRO A 186 5.97 2.79 14.72
C PRO A 186 4.85 1.95 14.10
N ARG A 187 3.99 1.39 14.95
CA ARG A 187 2.90 0.52 14.53
C ARG A 187 1.72 1.33 14.02
N SER A 188 1.06 0.84 12.97
CA SER A 188 -0.13 1.49 12.41
C SER A 188 -1.41 0.70 12.70
N TYR A 189 -2.50 1.44 12.89
CA TYR A 189 -3.82 0.92 13.23
C TYR A 189 -4.88 1.54 12.33
N VAL A 190 -5.98 0.82 12.12
CA VAL A 190 -7.20 1.35 11.52
C VAL A 190 -8.27 1.44 12.60
N VAL A 191 -8.94 2.58 12.68
CA VAL A 191 -10.14 2.72 13.49
C VAL A 191 -11.30 2.13 12.71
N TYR A 192 -12.03 1.19 13.28
CA TYR A 192 -13.06 0.43 12.54
C TYR A 192 -14.39 0.32 13.31
N PRO A 193 -15.52 0.25 12.59
CA PRO A 193 -16.83 0.00 13.18
C PRO A 193 -17.07 -1.53 13.29
N GLU A 194 -17.28 -2.10 14.48
CA GLU A 194 -17.58 -3.54 14.63
C GLU A 194 -18.90 -3.92 13.94
N GLN A 195 -19.90 -3.04 14.01
CA GLN A 195 -21.19 -3.16 13.32
C GLN A 195 -21.34 -2.04 12.27
N GLU A 196 -22.08 -2.29 11.18
CA GLU A 196 -22.14 -1.38 10.03
C GLU A 196 -22.57 0.06 10.37
N THR A 197 -23.38 0.25 11.41
CA THR A 197 -23.91 1.56 11.82
C THR A 197 -23.25 2.10 13.09
N GLN A 198 -22.27 1.37 13.66
CA GLN A 198 -21.66 1.73 14.93
C GLN A 198 -20.93 3.06 14.79
N ARG A 199 -21.36 4.08 15.53
CA ARG A 199 -20.68 5.38 15.57
C ARG A 199 -19.41 5.29 16.39
N ALA A 200 -18.43 6.16 16.17
CA ALA A 200 -17.28 6.33 17.07
C ALA A 200 -17.20 7.78 17.54
N GLU A 201 -16.96 8.00 18.82
CA GLU A 201 -16.62 9.32 19.35
C GLU A 201 -15.11 9.44 19.53
N LEU A 202 -14.50 10.45 18.91
CA LEU A 202 -13.08 10.74 19.08
C LEU A 202 -12.89 12.03 19.85
N VAL A 203 -11.97 12.01 20.82
CA VAL A 203 -11.39 13.24 21.38
C VAL A 203 -10.01 13.40 20.76
N LEU A 204 -9.80 14.51 20.06
CA LEU A 204 -8.61 14.78 19.27
C LEU A 204 -7.91 16.04 19.77
N GLN A 205 -6.61 16.15 19.51
CA GLN A 205 -5.80 17.32 19.84
C GLN A 205 -4.91 17.69 18.64
N ARG A 206 -5.13 18.87 18.07
CA ARG A 206 -4.44 19.32 16.83
C ARG A 206 -3.06 19.94 17.04
N THR A 207 -2.87 20.58 18.19
CA THR A 207 -1.62 21.25 18.57
C THR A 207 -1.13 20.66 19.88
N PRO A 208 0.16 20.81 20.25
CA PRO A 208 0.67 20.27 21.52
C PRO A 208 0.02 20.90 22.76
N ARG A 209 -0.76 21.98 22.62
CA ARG A 209 -1.44 22.67 23.73
C ARG A 209 -2.53 21.79 24.34
N PRO A 210 -2.45 21.42 25.63
CA PRO A 210 -3.36 20.45 26.26
C PRO A 210 -4.84 20.80 26.20
N LEU A 211 -5.18 22.10 26.22
CA LEU A 211 -6.56 22.61 26.17
C LEU A 211 -7.13 22.67 24.75
N GLY A 212 -6.31 22.43 23.71
CA GLY A 212 -6.73 22.45 22.30
C GLY A 212 -7.45 21.18 21.84
N ARG A 213 -8.19 20.52 22.75
CA ARG A 213 -8.92 19.28 22.45
C ARG A 213 -10.28 19.60 21.84
N TYR A 214 -10.72 18.78 20.90
CA TYR A 214 -12.05 18.86 20.31
C TYR A 214 -12.63 17.45 20.13
N ARG A 215 -13.95 17.37 20.06
CA ARG A 215 -14.69 16.12 19.91
C ARG A 215 -15.30 16.02 18.53
N VAL A 216 -15.26 14.83 17.94
CA VAL A 216 -15.97 14.51 16.71
C VAL A 216 -16.74 13.20 16.87
N THR A 217 -17.87 13.08 16.20
CA THR A 217 -18.64 11.83 16.10
C THR A 217 -18.58 11.34 14.66
N LEU A 218 -18.00 10.16 14.46
CA LEU A 218 -17.89 9.54 13.15
C LEU A 218 -19.08 8.59 12.94
N ARG A 219 -19.83 8.82 11.87
CA ARG A 219 -20.87 7.89 11.40
C ARG A 219 -20.27 7.10 10.24
N PRO A 220 -20.11 5.78 10.37
CA PRO A 220 -19.48 5.01 9.32
C PRO A 220 -20.45 4.90 8.14
N HIS A 221 -19.89 4.79 6.94
CA HIS A 221 -20.65 4.51 5.73
C HIS A 221 -19.80 3.64 4.81
N PRO A 222 -20.41 3.00 3.79
CA PRO A 222 -19.66 2.35 2.73
C PRO A 222 -18.64 3.34 2.15
N TRP A 223 -17.36 3.02 2.31
CA TRP A 223 -16.25 3.78 1.74
C TRP A 223 -15.07 2.87 1.39
N SER A 224 -14.35 3.21 0.34
CA SER A 224 -13.14 2.50 -0.09
C SER A 224 -12.00 3.46 -0.39
N GLU A 225 -10.77 2.93 -0.47
CA GLU A 225 -9.64 3.69 -1.00
C GLU A 225 -9.86 4.10 -2.47
N GLN A 226 -10.68 3.37 -3.24
CA GLN A 226 -11.04 3.76 -4.61
C GLN A 226 -11.90 5.02 -4.62
N ASP A 227 -12.85 5.13 -3.68
CA ASP A 227 -13.61 6.36 -3.49
C ASP A 227 -12.66 7.49 -3.10
N ALA A 228 -11.81 7.28 -2.08
CA ALA A 228 -10.80 8.27 -1.69
C ALA A 228 -9.91 8.72 -2.86
N GLY A 229 -9.46 7.78 -3.71
CA GLY A 229 -8.73 8.09 -4.93
C GLY A 229 -9.50 8.98 -5.90
N ARG A 230 -10.80 8.72 -6.09
CA ARG A 230 -11.69 9.55 -6.92
C ARG A 230 -11.88 10.94 -6.32
N PHE A 231 -12.14 11.04 -5.02
CA PHE A 231 -12.36 12.32 -4.33
C PHE A 231 -11.08 13.14 -4.15
N GLY A 232 -9.93 12.47 -4.02
CA GLY A 232 -8.62 13.10 -3.82
C GLY A 232 -7.92 13.51 -5.11
N ALA A 233 -8.33 12.99 -6.26
CA ALA A 233 -7.83 13.45 -7.56
C ALA A 233 -8.23 14.91 -7.79
N LYS A 234 -7.24 15.78 -8.02
CA LYS A 234 -7.45 17.23 -8.06
C LYS A 234 -6.48 17.94 -8.99
N ILE A 235 -6.89 19.10 -9.48
CA ILE A 235 -6.00 20.07 -10.12
C ILE A 235 -5.74 21.19 -9.11
N VAL A 236 -4.47 21.50 -8.88
CA VAL A 236 -4.05 22.55 -7.96
C VAL A 236 -3.31 23.62 -8.74
N GLU A 237 -3.71 24.87 -8.54
CA GLU A 237 -2.97 26.02 -9.07
C GLU A 237 -1.90 26.48 -8.07
N ARG A 238 -0.65 26.52 -8.51
CA ARG A 238 0.51 26.95 -7.71
C ARG A 238 1.43 27.80 -8.58
N GLN A 239 1.73 29.03 -8.13
CA GLN A 239 2.63 29.95 -8.84
C GLN A 239 2.25 30.17 -10.32
N GLY A 240 0.93 30.15 -10.63
CA GLY A 240 0.41 30.29 -11.99
C GLY A 240 0.52 29.03 -12.87
N PHE A 241 0.87 27.88 -12.30
CA PHE A 241 0.88 26.58 -12.99
C PHE A 241 -0.29 25.72 -12.54
N LYS A 242 -0.93 25.02 -13.50
CA LYS A 242 -1.96 24.01 -13.22
C LYS A 242 -1.30 22.65 -13.03
N LEU A 243 -1.39 22.06 -11.83
CA LEU A 243 -0.73 20.81 -11.50
C LEU A 243 -1.77 19.72 -11.17
N GLY A 244 -1.70 18.59 -11.85
CA GLY A 244 -2.51 17.42 -11.52
C GLY A 244 -1.96 16.74 -10.26
N TYR A 245 -2.84 16.26 -9.39
CA TYR A 245 -2.49 15.38 -8.28
C TYR A 245 -3.37 14.14 -8.29
N PHE A 246 -2.75 12.98 -8.18
CA PHE A 246 -3.46 11.71 -8.14
C PHE A 246 -2.76 10.73 -7.20
N HIS A 247 -3.51 10.14 -6.26
CA HIS A 247 -2.98 9.14 -5.33
C HIS A 247 -3.44 7.74 -5.70
N VAL A 248 -2.47 6.90 -6.05
CA VAL A 248 -2.68 5.47 -6.26
C VAL A 248 -2.61 4.78 -4.90
N TYR A 249 -3.71 4.52 -4.21
CA TYR A 249 -3.66 3.97 -2.84
C TYR A 249 -3.22 2.49 -2.77
N HIS A 250 -3.64 1.69 -3.75
CA HIS A 250 -3.30 0.27 -3.91
C HIS A 250 -3.46 -0.16 -5.37
N LEU A 251 -3.04 -1.39 -5.70
CA LEU A 251 -3.14 -1.95 -7.06
C LEU A 251 -3.78 -3.35 -7.02
N ILE A 252 -4.97 -3.46 -6.45
CA ILE A 252 -5.64 -4.76 -6.26
C ILE A 252 -6.49 -5.11 -7.49
N ASP A 253 -7.11 -4.09 -8.10
CA ASP A 253 -7.88 -4.18 -9.33
C ASP A 253 -7.55 -2.99 -10.25
N SER A 254 -8.13 -2.99 -11.45
CA SER A 254 -7.89 -1.97 -12.48
C SER A 254 -8.48 -0.60 -12.16
N ALA A 255 -9.20 -0.39 -11.04
CA ALA A 255 -9.91 0.86 -10.78
C ALA A 255 -8.98 2.08 -10.80
N PHE A 256 -7.81 2.00 -10.15
CA PHE A 256 -6.84 3.10 -10.16
C PHE A 256 -6.19 3.33 -11.52
N VAL A 257 -5.99 2.27 -12.30
CA VAL A 257 -5.49 2.38 -13.68
C VAL A 257 -6.50 3.16 -14.52
N THR A 258 -7.78 2.76 -14.48
CA THR A 258 -8.85 3.43 -15.23
C THR A 258 -9.06 4.86 -14.76
N MET A 259 -9.11 5.11 -13.44
CA MET A 259 -9.32 6.47 -12.90
C MET A 259 -8.17 7.42 -13.27
N LEU A 260 -6.93 6.97 -13.18
CA LEU A 260 -5.78 7.80 -13.58
C LEU A 260 -5.79 8.05 -15.09
N HIS A 261 -6.05 7.02 -15.89
CA HIS A 261 -6.15 7.14 -17.34
C HIS A 261 -7.19 8.20 -17.74
N ASP A 262 -8.39 8.13 -17.16
CA ASP A 262 -9.48 9.09 -17.42
C ASP A 262 -9.10 10.51 -16.99
N PHE A 263 -8.58 10.65 -15.78
CA PHE A 263 -8.11 11.93 -15.27
C PHE A 263 -7.06 12.56 -16.19
N LEU A 264 -6.13 11.76 -16.73
CA LEU A 264 -5.14 12.24 -17.68
C LEU A 264 -5.77 12.60 -19.03
N LEU A 265 -6.64 11.78 -19.61
CA LEU A 265 -7.28 12.10 -20.89
C LEU A 265 -8.13 13.37 -20.84
N GLU A 266 -8.82 13.60 -19.73
CA GLU A 266 -9.69 14.76 -19.55
C GLU A 266 -8.90 16.06 -19.34
N ASN A 267 -7.73 16.00 -18.68
CA ASN A 267 -7.05 17.20 -18.18
C ASN A 267 -5.65 17.44 -18.76
N ARG A 268 -5.02 16.47 -19.44
CA ARG A 268 -3.60 16.55 -19.84
C ARG A 268 -3.23 17.79 -20.66
N GLU A 269 -4.16 18.34 -21.44
CA GLU A 269 -3.89 19.51 -22.28
C GLU A 269 -3.70 20.78 -21.45
N GLU A 270 -4.48 20.96 -20.39
CA GLU A 270 -4.42 22.15 -19.53
C GLU A 270 -3.40 22.06 -18.39
N LEU A 271 -3.00 20.85 -17.99
CA LEU A 271 -2.01 20.66 -16.93
C LEU A 271 -0.62 21.10 -17.40
N ASP A 272 0.15 21.80 -16.56
CA ASP A 272 1.57 22.08 -16.81
C ASP A 272 2.48 20.94 -16.33
N GLY A 273 2.03 20.15 -15.35
CA GLY A 273 2.75 19.02 -14.77
C GLY A 273 1.88 18.22 -13.81
N MET A 274 2.44 17.16 -13.22
CA MET A 274 1.70 16.25 -12.35
C MET A 274 2.52 15.76 -11.15
N VAL A 275 1.82 15.56 -10.03
CA VAL A 275 2.31 14.82 -8.85
C VAL A 275 1.54 13.50 -8.77
N LEU A 276 2.25 12.38 -8.87
CA LEU A 276 1.70 11.04 -8.71
C LEU A 276 2.09 10.47 -7.34
N ASP A 277 1.12 10.29 -6.45
CA ASP A 277 1.40 9.76 -5.12
C ASP A 277 1.37 8.23 -5.11
N LEU A 278 2.53 7.62 -4.83
CA LEU A 278 2.74 6.17 -4.76
C LEU A 278 2.81 5.67 -3.31
N ARG A 279 2.47 6.49 -2.32
CA ARG A 279 2.43 6.05 -0.93
C ARG A 279 1.34 4.98 -0.74
N GLY A 280 1.49 4.12 0.26
CA GLY A 280 0.54 3.04 0.58
C GLY A 280 0.84 1.68 -0.05
N MET A 281 -0.16 0.80 -0.07
CA MET A 281 0.05 -0.63 -0.33
C MET A 281 0.28 -0.95 -1.81
N GLY A 282 0.96 -2.06 -2.09
CA GLY A 282 1.13 -2.57 -3.45
C GLY A 282 -0.09 -3.33 -3.98
N GLY A 283 0.17 -4.39 -4.73
CA GLY A 283 -0.86 -5.16 -5.43
C GLY A 283 -0.28 -5.94 -6.62
N VAL A 284 -1.03 -6.00 -7.71
CA VAL A 284 -0.73 -6.83 -8.88
C VAL A 284 0.30 -6.17 -9.80
N PRO A 285 1.41 -6.88 -10.16
CA PRO A 285 2.45 -6.40 -11.08
C PRO A 285 1.98 -5.72 -12.35
N ARG A 286 1.03 -6.29 -13.09
CA ARG A 286 0.59 -5.71 -14.37
C ARG A 286 0.01 -4.31 -14.23
N LEU A 287 -0.74 -4.07 -13.17
CA LEU A 287 -1.40 -2.78 -12.94
C LEU A 287 -0.37 -1.66 -12.71
N ALA A 288 0.74 -1.98 -12.02
CA ALA A 288 1.83 -1.03 -11.85
C ALA A 288 2.48 -0.67 -13.19
N ASP A 289 2.68 -1.66 -14.06
CA ASP A 289 3.29 -1.47 -15.37
C ASP A 289 2.42 -0.61 -16.29
N ALA A 290 1.09 -0.79 -16.27
CA ALA A 290 0.17 0.08 -16.98
C ALA A 290 0.23 1.54 -16.51
N ILE A 291 0.25 1.79 -15.20
CA ILE A 291 0.41 3.16 -14.68
C ILE A 291 1.73 3.77 -15.13
N VAL A 292 2.83 3.02 -15.04
CA VAL A 292 4.15 3.49 -15.52
C VAL A 292 4.10 3.82 -17.01
N SER A 293 3.39 3.01 -17.81
CA SER A 293 3.27 3.21 -19.25
C SER A 293 2.66 4.55 -19.64
N PHE A 294 1.75 5.11 -18.83
CA PHE A 294 1.13 6.43 -19.10
C PHE A 294 2.14 7.58 -19.17
N PHE A 295 3.32 7.39 -18.58
CA PHE A 295 4.39 8.37 -18.47
C PHE A 295 5.70 7.95 -19.18
N ASP A 296 5.69 6.81 -19.88
CA ASP A 296 6.88 6.28 -20.55
C ASP A 296 6.59 5.98 -22.03
N PRO A 297 7.13 6.79 -22.97
CA PRO A 297 6.90 6.64 -24.40
C PRO A 297 7.68 5.46 -24.98
N THR A 298 8.66 4.93 -24.22
CA THR A 298 9.48 3.78 -24.61
C THR A 298 8.89 2.45 -24.15
N HIS A 299 7.72 2.48 -23.52
CA HIS A 299 7.08 1.31 -22.97
C HIS A 299 6.65 0.29 -24.05
N GLN A 300 6.99 -0.98 -23.86
CA GLN A 300 6.68 -2.10 -24.76
C GLN A 300 6.01 -3.27 -24.01
N GLY A 301 5.00 -2.99 -23.20
CA GLY A 301 4.26 -3.98 -22.41
C GLY A 301 2.88 -4.30 -23.00
N PRO A 302 2.26 -5.40 -22.53
CA PRO A 302 0.92 -5.78 -22.97
C PRO A 302 -0.13 -4.81 -22.44
N ALA A 303 -1.15 -4.58 -23.25
CA ALA A 303 -2.31 -3.81 -22.88
C ALA A 303 -3.09 -4.41 -21.71
N ILE A 304 -3.67 -3.54 -20.88
CA ILE A 304 -4.69 -3.96 -19.90
C ILE A 304 -6.07 -3.70 -20.49
N HIS A 305 -6.91 -4.73 -20.48
CA HIS A 305 -8.31 -4.61 -20.86
C HIS A 305 -9.18 -4.25 -19.64
N ASP A 306 -10.13 -3.33 -19.82
CA ASP A 306 -11.13 -3.02 -18.80
C ASP A 306 -12.32 -3.98 -18.90
N ASP A 307 -12.23 -5.12 -18.21
CA ASP A 307 -13.30 -6.13 -18.19
C ASP A 307 -14.60 -5.63 -17.52
N ARG A 308 -14.56 -4.54 -16.73
CA ARG A 308 -15.75 -4.02 -16.03
C ARG A 308 -16.69 -3.23 -16.94
N ARG A 309 -16.23 -2.80 -18.11
CA ARG A 309 -17.07 -2.17 -19.13
C ARG A 309 -16.94 -2.95 -20.44
N LYS A 310 -17.83 -3.92 -20.64
CA LYS A 310 -17.97 -4.73 -21.88
C LYS A 310 -18.07 -3.93 -23.20
N ARG A 311 -18.01 -2.60 -23.21
CA ARG A 311 -18.02 -1.76 -24.41
C ARG A 311 -17.21 -0.47 -24.18
N ARG A 312 -16.21 -0.23 -25.05
CA ARG A 312 -15.71 1.10 -25.51
C ARG A 312 -14.46 1.76 -24.91
N ARG A 313 -13.54 1.09 -24.21
CA ARG A 313 -12.19 1.67 -24.03
C ARG A 313 -11.15 0.66 -24.45
N GLY A 314 -10.32 1.07 -25.41
CA GLY A 314 -9.20 0.28 -25.89
C GLY A 314 -8.19 0.04 -24.77
N ASP A 315 -7.13 -0.67 -25.14
CA ASP A 315 -5.96 -0.99 -24.33
C ASP A 315 -5.53 0.13 -23.36
N LEU A 316 -5.62 -0.11 -22.04
CA LEU A 316 -5.17 0.80 -20.97
C LEU A 316 -3.65 0.73 -20.81
N CYS A 317 -2.92 1.14 -21.86
CA CYS A 317 -1.47 1.19 -21.85
C CYS A 317 -0.96 2.28 -22.81
N GLY A 318 0.31 2.64 -22.63
CA GLY A 318 1.04 3.55 -23.52
C GLY A 318 1.04 4.98 -23.02
N ALA A 319 2.01 5.74 -23.50
CA ALA A 319 2.24 7.10 -23.03
C ALA A 319 1.10 8.04 -23.41
N ILE A 320 0.50 8.66 -22.40
CA ILE A 320 -0.61 9.62 -22.56
C ILE A 320 -0.34 10.96 -21.88
N PHE A 321 0.72 11.06 -21.07
CA PHE A 321 1.13 12.31 -20.41
C PHE A 321 2.63 12.55 -20.56
N GLY A 322 3.01 13.55 -21.36
CA GLY A 322 4.40 13.92 -21.64
C GLY A 322 4.86 15.20 -20.94
N LYS A 323 4.17 15.67 -19.90
CA LYS A 323 4.60 16.88 -19.17
C LYS A 323 5.36 16.48 -17.90
N PRO A 324 6.12 17.40 -17.27
CA PRO A 324 6.86 17.08 -16.06
C PRO A 324 6.00 16.38 -15.01
N VAL A 325 6.52 15.28 -14.48
CA VAL A 325 5.84 14.47 -13.47
C VAL A 325 6.81 14.11 -12.36
N VAL A 326 6.33 14.11 -11.13
CA VAL A 326 7.07 13.67 -9.94
C VAL A 326 6.29 12.59 -9.23
N ALA A 327 6.99 11.63 -8.61
CA ALA A 327 6.34 10.57 -7.84
C ALA A 327 6.65 10.70 -6.35
N LEU A 328 5.62 10.65 -5.51
CA LEU A 328 5.77 10.71 -4.06
C LEU A 328 5.93 9.30 -3.48
N ILE A 329 6.90 9.13 -2.58
CA ILE A 329 7.16 7.88 -1.89
C ILE A 329 7.43 8.09 -0.40
N ASP A 330 7.14 7.08 0.40
CA ASP A 330 7.48 7.02 1.82
C ASP A 330 7.58 5.56 2.28
N GLU A 331 7.83 5.34 3.57
CA GLU A 331 7.88 4.01 4.17
C GLU A 331 6.56 3.24 4.07
N SER A 332 5.44 3.86 3.69
CA SER A 332 4.18 3.15 3.48
C SER A 332 4.12 2.48 2.10
N ALA A 333 4.85 3.00 1.11
CA ALA A 333 5.04 2.42 -0.22
C ALA A 333 5.77 1.06 -0.10
N ARG A 334 5.12 0.00 -0.59
CA ARG A 334 5.58 -1.39 -0.44
C ARG A 334 5.21 -2.26 -1.62
N SER A 335 5.87 -3.41 -1.74
CA SER A 335 5.54 -4.47 -2.72
C SER A 335 5.67 -3.96 -4.16
N VAL A 336 4.71 -4.24 -5.03
CA VAL A 336 4.75 -3.81 -6.43
C VAL A 336 4.99 -2.31 -6.63
N LYS A 337 4.60 -1.45 -5.67
CA LYS A 337 4.86 -0.01 -5.77
C LYS A 337 6.33 0.35 -5.60
N GLU A 338 7.12 -0.49 -4.95
CA GLU A 338 8.58 -0.32 -4.91
C GLU A 338 9.21 -0.72 -6.24
N LEU A 339 8.70 -1.78 -6.89
CA LEU A 339 9.09 -2.10 -8.27
C LEU A 339 8.69 -0.97 -9.22
N MET A 340 7.54 -0.34 -8.99
CA MET A 340 7.08 0.83 -9.73
C MET A 340 8.03 2.01 -9.52
N ALA A 341 8.37 2.39 -8.28
CA ALA A 341 9.32 3.45 -7.97
C ALA A 341 10.73 3.15 -8.54
N PHE A 342 11.18 1.90 -8.47
CA PHE A 342 12.44 1.45 -9.06
C PHE A 342 12.44 1.62 -10.58
N SER A 343 11.38 1.17 -11.26
CA SER A 343 11.17 1.32 -12.70
C SER A 343 11.11 2.80 -13.10
N TRP A 344 10.38 3.61 -12.34
CA TRP A 344 10.23 5.05 -12.52
C TRP A 344 11.57 5.77 -12.56
N ARG A 345 12.43 5.49 -11.55
CA ARG A 345 13.79 6.02 -11.48
C ARG A 345 14.66 5.51 -12.63
N ARG A 346 14.63 4.20 -12.90
CA ARG A 346 15.46 3.58 -13.96
C ARG A 346 15.13 4.13 -15.35
N LYS A 347 13.84 4.39 -15.61
CA LYS A 347 13.34 4.95 -16.87
C LYS A 347 13.47 6.47 -16.95
N LYS A 348 13.89 7.14 -15.87
CA LYS A 348 14.04 8.59 -15.78
C LYS A 348 12.75 9.35 -16.11
N ILE A 349 11.61 8.81 -15.69
CA ILE A 349 10.28 9.43 -15.92
C ILE A 349 10.20 10.76 -15.17
N GLY A 350 10.64 10.76 -13.92
CA GLY A 350 10.66 11.93 -13.05
C GLY A 350 11.32 11.62 -11.71
N PRO A 351 11.58 12.64 -10.88
CA PRO A 351 12.19 12.45 -9.57
C PRO A 351 11.21 11.81 -8.58
N LEU A 352 11.77 11.01 -7.68
CA LEU A 352 11.11 10.48 -6.49
C LEU A 352 11.28 11.46 -5.33
N VAL A 353 10.18 11.86 -4.69
CA VAL A 353 10.17 12.83 -3.59
C VAL A 353 9.60 12.18 -2.34
N GLY A 354 10.29 12.30 -1.20
CA GLY A 354 9.79 11.86 0.10
C GLY A 354 10.80 11.08 0.92
N ARG A 355 10.43 9.87 1.35
CA ARG A 355 11.28 8.96 2.15
C ARG A 355 11.48 7.62 1.47
N THR A 356 12.52 6.90 1.88
CA THR A 356 12.80 5.54 1.37
C THR A 356 11.59 4.63 1.57
N THR A 357 11.26 3.85 0.53
CA THR A 357 10.18 2.88 0.59
C THR A 357 10.47 1.75 1.59
N ARG A 358 9.48 0.90 1.87
CA ARG A 358 9.55 -0.06 2.98
C ARG A 358 10.69 -1.08 2.88
N GLY A 359 11.13 -1.45 1.68
CA GLY A 359 12.02 -2.60 1.47
C GLY A 359 11.28 -3.92 1.63
N ALA A 360 10.08 -4.02 1.08
CA ALA A 360 9.18 -5.13 1.26
C ALA A 360 8.67 -5.60 -0.09
N VAL A 361 9.47 -6.38 -0.83
CA VAL A 361 9.26 -6.58 -2.28
C VAL A 361 9.09 -8.03 -2.72
N ILE A 362 9.26 -9.01 -1.83
CA ILE A 362 9.16 -10.43 -2.20
C ILE A 362 7.73 -10.74 -2.68
N GLY A 363 7.59 -11.38 -3.83
CA GLY A 363 6.29 -11.76 -4.38
C GLY A 363 5.63 -12.80 -3.48
N ALA A 364 4.34 -12.61 -3.16
CA ALA A 364 3.64 -13.44 -2.19
C ALA A 364 2.17 -13.66 -2.56
N MET A 365 1.56 -14.66 -1.93
CA MET A 365 0.11 -14.90 -2.01
C MET A 365 -0.53 -14.96 -0.63
N PHE A 366 -1.80 -14.61 -0.57
CA PHE A 366 -2.65 -14.88 0.59
C PHE A 366 -3.13 -16.33 0.51
N MET A 367 -2.91 -17.08 1.59
CA MET A 367 -3.39 -18.43 1.76
C MET A 367 -4.37 -18.46 2.93
N PRO A 368 -5.60 -18.96 2.78
CA PRO A 368 -6.54 -19.04 3.88
C PRO A 368 -6.00 -19.95 4.98
N LEU A 369 -6.36 -19.64 6.22
CA LEU A 369 -6.14 -20.47 7.40
C LEU A 369 -7.49 -21.04 7.85
N LYS A 370 -7.49 -22.19 8.54
CA LYS A 370 -8.75 -22.87 8.92
C LYS A 370 -9.65 -22.08 9.88
N ASP A 371 -9.09 -21.12 10.60
CA ASP A 371 -9.78 -20.21 11.52
C ASP A 371 -10.43 -19.00 10.82
N GLY A 372 -10.45 -18.98 9.48
CA GLY A 372 -11.02 -17.89 8.69
C GLY A 372 -10.12 -16.64 8.60
N GLY A 373 -8.91 -16.69 9.14
CA GLY A 373 -7.85 -15.73 8.81
C GLY A 373 -7.08 -16.13 7.56
N ASN A 374 -6.02 -15.37 7.28
CA ASN A 374 -5.17 -15.61 6.13
C ASN A 374 -3.71 -15.54 6.54
N MET A 375 -2.85 -16.22 5.80
CA MET A 375 -1.40 -16.09 5.88
C MET A 375 -0.88 -15.59 4.55
N MET A 376 -0.13 -14.50 4.56
CA MET A 376 0.66 -14.10 3.42
C MET A 376 1.94 -14.94 3.42
N VAL A 377 2.26 -15.58 2.29
CA VAL A 377 3.41 -16.47 2.14
C VAL A 377 4.26 -16.03 0.95
N PRO A 378 5.57 -15.77 1.13
CA PRO A 378 6.47 -15.38 0.04
C PRO A 378 6.78 -16.55 -0.89
N LEU A 379 6.55 -16.35 -2.18
CA LEU A 379 6.66 -17.38 -3.22
C LEU A 379 7.68 -17.06 -4.31
N MET A 380 8.09 -15.80 -4.44
CA MET A 380 8.90 -15.38 -5.58
C MET A 380 9.92 -14.31 -5.25
N ASP A 381 11.16 -14.58 -5.63
CA ASP A 381 12.21 -13.58 -5.70
C ASP A 381 11.96 -12.60 -6.86
N VAL A 382 12.01 -11.30 -6.56
CA VAL A 382 11.80 -10.23 -7.54
C VAL A 382 13.09 -9.66 -8.12
N ARG A 383 14.28 -10.11 -7.69
CA ARG A 383 15.57 -9.68 -8.26
C ARG A 383 15.66 -9.81 -9.79
N PRO A 384 15.09 -10.85 -10.44
CA PRO A 384 15.06 -10.90 -11.90
C PRO A 384 14.33 -9.70 -12.55
N LEU A 385 13.34 -9.12 -11.86
CA LEU A 385 12.59 -7.95 -12.34
C LEU A 385 13.36 -6.64 -12.17
N THR A 386 14.33 -6.61 -11.26
CA THR A 386 15.14 -5.42 -10.96
C THR A 386 16.53 -5.46 -11.61
N GLY A 387 16.81 -6.47 -12.46
CA GLY A 387 18.14 -6.66 -13.04
C GLY A 387 19.19 -7.09 -12.00
N GLY A 388 18.77 -7.81 -10.96
CA GLY A 388 19.62 -8.30 -9.87
C GLY A 388 19.73 -7.36 -8.67
N VAL A 389 19.20 -6.13 -8.74
CA VAL A 389 19.25 -5.17 -7.63
C VAL A 389 18.40 -5.67 -6.46
N HIS A 390 19.02 -5.81 -5.29
CA HIS A 390 18.33 -6.19 -4.07
C HIS A 390 17.59 -4.98 -3.48
N LEU A 391 16.26 -5.07 -3.40
CA LEU A 391 15.41 -4.04 -2.77
C LEU A 391 14.81 -4.49 -1.44
N GLU A 392 14.78 -5.80 -1.18
CA GLU A 392 14.26 -6.35 0.06
C GLU A 392 15.10 -5.82 1.25
N GLN A 393 14.42 -5.39 2.32
CA GLN A 393 14.96 -4.69 3.49
C GLN A 393 15.64 -3.33 3.23
N LEU A 394 15.85 -2.92 1.97
CA LEU A 394 16.54 -1.68 1.61
C LEU A 394 15.60 -0.60 1.06
N GLY A 395 14.61 -1.02 0.26
CA GLY A 395 13.68 -0.15 -0.43
C GLY A 395 14.31 0.65 -1.58
N VAL A 396 13.56 1.64 -2.06
CA VAL A 396 13.95 2.59 -3.09
C VAL A 396 14.09 3.96 -2.43
N ALA A 397 15.30 4.51 -2.47
CA ALA A 397 15.59 5.84 -1.96
C ALA A 397 14.98 6.93 -2.87
N PRO A 398 14.50 8.05 -2.29
CA PRO A 398 14.05 9.21 -3.05
C PRO A 398 15.23 9.95 -3.67
N ASP A 399 14.97 10.71 -4.73
CA ASP A 399 15.93 11.67 -5.29
C ASP A 399 15.92 12.98 -4.48
N VAL A 400 14.78 13.32 -3.87
CA VAL A 400 14.61 14.46 -2.96
C VAL A 400 14.07 13.95 -1.62
N VAL A 401 14.93 13.94 -0.60
CA VAL A 401 14.56 13.52 0.76
C VAL A 401 13.71 14.61 1.44
N VAL A 402 12.60 14.21 2.05
CA VAL A 402 11.69 15.12 2.75
C VAL A 402 11.25 14.48 4.06
N GLU A 403 11.48 15.19 5.16
CA GLU A 403 10.91 14.82 6.45
C GLU A 403 9.42 15.15 6.50
N ASN A 404 8.62 14.24 7.05
CA ASN A 404 7.18 14.42 7.14
C ASN A 404 6.69 14.18 8.59
N PRO A 405 7.06 15.05 9.54
CA PRO A 405 6.70 14.85 10.94
C PRO A 405 5.19 14.69 11.08
N LEU A 406 4.80 13.69 11.85
CA LEU A 406 3.40 13.35 12.06
C LEU A 406 2.78 14.14 13.23
N PRO A 407 3.40 14.21 14.43
CA PRO A 407 2.78 14.88 15.56
C PRO A 407 2.40 16.32 15.27
N TYR A 408 1.11 16.63 15.48
CA TYR A 408 0.58 17.99 15.40
C TYR A 408 0.82 18.69 14.05
N ALA A 409 0.84 17.91 12.96
CA ALA A 409 1.03 18.42 11.60
C ALA A 409 -0.12 19.34 11.13
N ALA A 410 -1.27 19.32 11.80
CA ALA A 410 -2.46 20.13 11.52
C ALA A 410 -2.99 19.97 10.08
N GLY A 411 -2.81 18.79 9.50
CA GLY A 411 -3.19 18.46 8.12
C GLY A 411 -2.10 18.70 7.09
N ARG A 412 -0.95 19.26 7.46
CA ARG A 412 0.17 19.46 6.52
C ARG A 412 0.78 18.13 6.11
N ASP A 413 1.09 18.03 4.82
CA ASP A 413 1.86 16.95 4.22
C ASP A 413 3.08 17.55 3.51
N ALA A 414 4.24 17.46 4.15
CA ALA A 414 5.45 18.07 3.63
C ALA A 414 5.94 17.41 2.32
N ILE A 415 5.63 16.12 2.13
CA ILE A 415 6.03 15.38 0.93
C ILE A 415 5.19 15.85 -0.27
N GLU A 416 3.88 16.03 -0.09
CA GLU A 416 3.00 16.56 -1.14
C GLU A 416 3.40 17.97 -1.55
N GLU A 417 3.58 18.88 -0.58
CA GLU A 417 4.00 20.26 -0.88
C GLU A 417 5.36 20.31 -1.58
N LYS A 418 6.32 19.46 -1.17
CA LYS A 418 7.60 19.37 -1.86
C LYS A 418 7.48 18.80 -3.27
N GLY A 419 6.54 17.87 -3.50
CA GLY A 419 6.20 17.40 -4.84
C GLY A 419 5.82 18.55 -5.77
N TYR A 420 4.94 19.45 -5.31
CA TYR A 420 4.55 20.63 -6.09
C TYR A 420 5.74 21.55 -6.38
N GLU A 421 6.61 21.81 -5.40
CA GLU A 421 7.82 22.62 -5.62
C GLU A 421 8.74 22.00 -6.69
N VAL A 422 8.98 20.69 -6.61
CA VAL A 422 9.90 19.98 -7.52
C VAL A 422 9.35 19.97 -8.94
N VAL A 423 8.05 19.68 -9.14
CA VAL A 423 7.46 19.66 -10.48
C VAL A 423 7.46 21.05 -11.13
N ILE A 424 7.20 22.12 -10.36
CA ILE A 424 7.32 23.50 -10.84
C ILE A 424 8.77 23.80 -11.26
N GLY A 425 9.75 23.36 -10.47
CA GLY A 425 11.17 23.47 -10.82
C GLY A 425 11.51 22.80 -12.16
N GLN A 426 10.94 21.61 -12.42
CA GLN A 426 11.12 20.92 -13.70
C GLN A 426 10.44 21.67 -14.87
N ILE A 427 9.23 22.20 -14.67
CA ILE A 427 8.53 23.01 -15.68
C ILE A 427 9.36 24.24 -16.06
N LEU A 428 9.85 24.98 -15.07
CA LEU A 428 10.69 26.15 -15.28
C LEU A 428 12.00 25.80 -16.00
N ALA A 429 12.65 24.71 -15.59
CA ALA A 429 13.87 24.23 -16.24
C ALA A 429 13.64 23.81 -17.70
N ALA A 430 12.51 23.17 -18.00
CA ALA A 430 12.12 22.83 -19.36
C ALA A 430 11.89 24.09 -20.21
N ARG A 431 11.11 25.06 -19.71
CA ARG A 431 10.86 26.33 -20.41
C ARG A 431 12.16 27.09 -20.73
N ARG A 432 13.14 27.11 -19.81
CA ARG A 432 14.47 27.72 -20.06
C ARG A 432 15.26 27.04 -21.19
N LYS A 433 15.04 25.75 -21.44
CA LYS A 433 15.67 24.99 -22.52
C LYS A 433 14.93 25.12 -23.87
N GLY A 434 14.00 26.07 -24.00
CA GLY A 434 13.23 26.28 -25.22
C GLY A 434 12.14 25.23 -25.47
N LYS A 435 11.87 24.37 -24.47
CA LYS A 435 10.86 23.33 -24.59
C LYS A 435 9.44 23.91 -24.42
N LYS A 436 8.76 24.31 -25.53
CA LYS A 436 7.30 24.63 -25.58
C LYS A 436 6.37 23.40 -25.49
N SER A 437 5.41 23.43 -24.57
CA SER A 437 4.25 22.53 -24.34
C SER A 437 4.12 21.24 -25.19
N GLY A 438 4.12 20.08 -24.52
CA GLY A 438 3.74 18.76 -25.10
C GLY A 438 4.77 17.62 -25.00
N TRP A 439 5.64 17.57 -23.97
CA TRP A 439 6.94 16.88 -24.07
C TRP A 439 6.95 15.33 -23.98
N TYR A 440 6.48 14.72 -25.04
CA TYR A 440 7.28 13.70 -25.74
C TYR A 440 7.93 14.31 -26.97
#